data_AF-A0A945FC34-F1
#
_entry.id   AF-A0A945FC34-F1
#
_cell.length_a   1.000
_cell.length_b   1.000
_cell.length_c   1.000
_cell.angle_alpha   90.00
_cell.angle_beta   90.00
_cell.angle_gamma   90.00
#
_symmetry.space_group_name_H-M   'P 1'
#
loop_
_entity.id
_entity.type
_entity.pdbx_description
1 polymer ?
#
loop_
_entity_poly.entity_id
_entity_poly.type
_entity_poly.pdbx_seq_one_letter_code
_entity_poly.pdbx_strand_id
1 'polypeptide(L)' 'MNKPMDQEAVQKKIEALLQELDVPSFIVFGWKKTDKEFGVVSSHHNIPPNAAIKGMSWALNDFISKSL' A
#
# COMPACT_ATOMS: atom_id res chain seq x y z
N MET A 1 12.67 -11.05 -18.25
CA MET A 1 12.98 -10.61 -16.86
C MET A 1 12.13 -9.38 -16.58
N ASN A 2 11.18 -9.45 -15.64
CA ASN A 2 10.41 -8.27 -15.23
C ASN A 2 11.35 -7.34 -14.46
N LYS A 3 11.52 -6.11 -14.94
CA LYS A 3 12.27 -5.08 -14.23
C LYS A 3 11.60 -4.87 -12.86
N PRO A 4 12.35 -4.82 -11.74
CA PRO A 4 11.75 -4.49 -10.45
C PRO A 4 11.02 -3.16 -10.58
N MET A 5 9.72 -3.13 -10.30
CA MET A 5 8.97 -1.88 -10.34
C MET A 5 9.50 -0.96 -9.25
N ASP A 6 9.86 0.25 -9.66
CA ASP A 6 10.28 1.30 -8.77
C ASP A 6 9.14 1.71 -7.84
N GLN A 7 9.47 1.99 -6.59
CA GLN A 7 8.51 2.28 -5.53
C GLN A 7 7.68 3.53 -5.86
N GLU A 8 8.31 4.56 -6.44
CA GLU A 8 7.62 5.77 -6.88
C GLU A 8 6.58 5.48 -7.97
N ALA A 9 6.92 4.60 -8.92
CA ALA A 9 6.00 4.20 -9.99
C ALA A 9 4.80 3.39 -9.46
N VAL A 10 5.01 2.55 -8.44
CA VAL A 10 3.91 1.84 -7.76
C VAL A 10 3.03 2.84 -7.00
N GLN A 11 3.63 3.76 -6.25
CA GLN A 11 2.89 4.76 -5.49
C GLN A 11 1.97 5.60 -6.38
N LYS A 12 2.47 6.13 -7.51
CA LYS A 12 1.65 6.91 -8.45
C LYS A 12 0.46 6.13 -8.99
N LYS A 13 0.61 4.83 -9.24
CA LYS A 13 -0.49 3.97 -9.70
C LYS A 13 -1.54 3.75 -8.62
N ILE A 14 -1.12 3.57 -7.36
CA ILE A 14 -2.04 3.41 -6.24
C ILE A 14 -2.79 4.72 -5.98
N GLU A 15 -2.11 5.87 -6.06
CA GLU A 15 -2.73 7.18 -5.93
C GLU A 15 -3.73 7.46 -7.06
N ALA A 16 -3.38 7.14 -8.31
CA ALA A 16 -4.30 7.25 -9.44
C ALA A 16 -5.53 6.35 -9.25
N LEU A 17 -5.34 5.10 -8.83
CA LEU A 17 -6.46 4.19 -8.54
C LEU A 17 -7.37 4.75 -7.44
N LEU A 18 -6.81 5.27 -6.35
CA LEU A 18 -7.57 5.88 -5.27
C LEU A 18 -8.39 7.08 -5.74
N GLN A 19 -7.85 7.87 -6.67
CA GLN A 19 -8.57 8.99 -7.29
C GLN A 19 -9.68 8.49 -8.24
N GLU A 20 -9.40 7.48 -9.06
CA GLU A 20 -10.40 6.88 -9.97
C GLU A 20 -11.57 6.24 -9.24
N LEU A 21 -11.32 5.66 -8.07
CA LEU A 21 -12.36 5.07 -7.23
C LEU A 21 -13.33 6.13 -6.67
N ASP A 22 -12.91 7.39 -6.56
CA ASP A 22 -13.69 8.55 -6.05
C ASP A 22 -14.49 8.25 -4.77
N VAL A 23 -13.94 7.38 -3.91
CA VAL A 23 -14.52 7.02 -2.62
C VAL A 23 -13.47 7.17 -1.52
N PRO A 24 -13.86 7.67 -0.34
CA PRO A 24 -12.96 7.75 0.82
C PRO A 24 -12.35 6.39 1.17
N SER A 25 -11.06 6.21 0.92
CA SER A 25 -10.40 4.90 1.01
C SER A 25 -8.89 5.01 1.18
N PHE A 26 -8.27 3.99 1.78
CA PHE A 26 -6.82 3.81 1.83
C PHE A 26 -6.45 2.48 1.21
N ILE A 27 -5.23 2.41 0.70
CA ILE A 27 -4.63 1.17 0.23
C ILE A 27 -3.26 1.03 0.88
N VAL A 28 -3.01 -0.14 1.47
CA VAL A 28 -1.68 -0.63 1.79
C VAL A 28 -1.35 -1.69 0.75
N PHE A 29 -0.37 -1.42 -0.09
CA PHE A 29 0.02 -2.31 -1.17
C PHE A 29 1.42 -2.84 -0.93
N GLY A 30 1.50 -4.14 -0.64
CA GLY A 30 2.76 -4.88 -0.52
C GLY A 30 3.01 -5.71 -1.78
N TRP A 31 4.23 -5.71 -2.29
CA TRP A 31 4.63 -6.57 -3.40
C TRP A 31 6.04 -7.12 -3.20
N LYS A 32 6.33 -8.25 -3.86
CA LYS A 32 7.66 -8.85 -3.86
C LYS A 32 8.57 -8.08 -4.84
N LYS A 33 9.62 -7.42 -4.35
CA LYS A 33 10.64 -6.72 -5.15
C LYS A 33 11.69 -7.71 -5.67
N THR A 34 12.18 -8.57 -4.79
CA THR A 34 13.15 -9.64 -5.07
C THR A 34 12.79 -10.89 -4.25
N ASP A 35 13.58 -11.96 -4.33
CA ASP A 35 13.30 -13.19 -3.58
C ASP A 35 13.25 -13.03 -2.05
N LYS A 36 13.88 -11.97 -1.54
CA LYS A 36 13.99 -11.71 -0.09
C LYS A 36 13.49 -10.33 0.32
N GLU A 37 13.07 -9.49 -0.62
CA GLU A 37 12.69 -8.11 -0.33
C GLU A 37 11.27 -7.83 -0.78
N PHE A 38 10.53 -7.14 0.08
CA PHE A 38 9.20 -6.64 -0.20
C PHE A 38 9.22 -5.12 -0.30
N GLY A 39 8.47 -4.60 -1.26
CA GLY A 39 8.08 -3.21 -1.31
C GLY A 39 6.74 -3.03 -0.61
N VAL A 40 6.59 -1.91 0.09
CA VAL A 40 5.31 -1.47 0.65
C VAL A 40 5.12 -0.01 0.30
N VAL A 41 3.90 0.33 -0.14
CA VAL A 41 3.42 1.71 -0.22
C VAL A 41 2.08 1.80 0.49
N SER A 42 1.80 2.96 1.05
CA SER A 42 0.51 3.28 1.65
C SER A 42 0.06 4.66 1.19
N SER A 43 -1.15 4.74 0.66
CA SER A 43 -1.77 5.99 0.23
C SER A 43 -3.22 6.04 0.71
N HIS A 44 -3.74 7.25 0.88
CA HIS A 44 -5.11 7.48 1.34
C HIS A 44 -5.78 8.60 0.56
N HIS A 45 -7.09 8.50 0.38
CA HIS A 45 -7.90 9.49 -0.33
C HIS A 45 -9.13 9.85 0.49
N ASN A 46 -9.27 11.13 0.87
CA ASN A 46 -10.45 11.71 1.54
C ASN A 46 -10.92 11.03 2.83
N ILE A 47 -10.03 10.32 3.53
CA ILE A 47 -10.30 9.72 4.85
C ILE A 47 -9.64 10.54 5.96
N PRO A 48 -10.28 10.62 7.13
CA PRO A 48 -9.66 11.19 8.32
C PRO A 48 -8.31 10.51 8.65
N PRO A 49 -7.26 11.27 8.98
CA PRO A 49 -5.93 10.73 9.25
C PRO A 49 -5.93 9.63 10.34
N ASN A 50 -6.77 9.76 11.36
CA ASN A 50 -6.90 8.77 12.43
C ASN A 50 -7.46 7.41 11.92
N ALA A 51 -8.38 7.42 10.96
CA ALA A 51 -8.90 6.20 10.35
C ALA A 51 -7.83 5.54 9.46
N ALA A 52 -7.10 6.34 8.68
CA ALA A 52 -5.97 5.86 7.88
C ALA A 52 -4.88 5.22 8.75
N ILE A 53 -4.47 5.90 9.84
CA ILE A 53 -3.46 5.38 10.78
C ILE A 53 -3.91 4.07 11.42
N LYS A 54 -5.17 3.96 11.85
CA LYS A 54 -5.73 2.72 12.42
C LYS A 54 -5.70 1.58 11.40
N GLY A 55 -6.16 1.84 10.18
CA GLY A 55 -6.17 0.86 9.09
C GLY A 55 -4.76 0.37 8.72
N MET A 56 -3.81 1.30 8.59
CA MET A 56 -2.40 0.96 8.35
C MET A 56 -1.79 0.15 9.50
N SER A 57 -2.04 0.56 10.75
CA SER A 57 -1.50 -0.14 11.92
C SER A 57 -2.01 -1.58 12.00
N TRP A 58 -3.30 -1.80 11.72
CA TRP A 58 -3.88 -3.14 11.63
C TRP A 58 -3.26 -3.96 10.50
N ALA A 59 -3.16 -3.40 9.29
CA ALA A 59 -2.62 -4.11 8.14
C ALA A 59 -1.15 -4.51 8.35
N LEU A 60 -0.32 -3.58 8.82
CA LEU A 60 1.09 -3.84 9.12
C LEU A 60 1.24 -4.90 10.23
N ASN A 61 0.42 -4.80 11.28
CA ASN A 61 0.41 -5.81 12.32
C ASN A 61 0.02 -7.18 11.76
N ASP A 62 -1.00 -7.29 10.92
CA ASP A 62 -1.40 -8.56 10.29
C ASP A 62 -0.27 -9.15 9.43
N PHE A 63 0.40 -8.31 8.61
CA PHE A 63 1.56 -8.71 7.81
C PHE A 63 2.74 -9.25 8.62
N ILE A 64 3.00 -8.68 9.80
CA ILE A 64 4.11 -9.11 10.67
C ILE A 64 3.71 -10.31 11.54
N SER A 65 2.45 -10.37 11.96
CA SER A 65 1.93 -11.39 12.88
C SER A 65 1.68 -12.73 12.20
N LYS A 66 1.24 -12.70 10.94
CA LYS A 66 0.96 -13.91 10.17
C LYS A 66 2.16 -14.20 9.30
N SER A 67 2.91 -15.25 9.66
CA SER A 67 3.88 -15.83 8.74
C SER A 67 3.13 -16.30 7.48
N LEU A 68 3.54 -15.79 6.31
CA LEU A 68 3.15 -16.32 5.01
C LEU A 68 3.44 -17.83 4.91
#